data_AF-A0A0F9FLU9-F1
#
_entry.id   AF-A0A0F9FLU9-F1
#
_cell.length_a   1.000
_cell.length_b   1.000
_cell.length_c   1.000
_cell.angle_alpha   90.00
_cell.angle_beta   90.00
_cell.angle_gamma   90.00
#
_symmetry.space_group_name_H-M   'P 1'
#
loop_
_entity.id
_entity.type
_entity.pdbx_description
1 polymer ?
#
loop_
_entity_poly.entity_id
_entity_poly.type
_entity_poly.pdbx_seq_one_letter_code
_entity_poly.pdbx_strand_id
1 'polypeptide(L)'
;MDGSQKPCPKCGKAMKVKSWSLTDLKNWGSYRVAKALGIVETGKQPDPSGATYKKSGYWGKAGTPKMVPVFQRMPQEADNWEAEMQLNRYRVMLEDRGVPIKRMQVQVTVRDGGLAVARSRGIERNTYMIAIPEIDNEEILEYFDSKATDLAEAMEQGSWSIPCTEKESWEGVRCSRFCEVARNCPKGLLAQTGE
;
A
#
# COMPACT_ATOMS: atom_id res chain seq x y z
N MET A 1 32.33 -16.23 -7.81
CA MET A 1 32.70 -17.61 -8.18
C MET A 1 31.71 -18.05 -9.25
N ASP A 2 32.23 -18.60 -10.35
CA ASP A 2 31.54 -18.68 -11.63
C ASP A 2 30.26 -19.54 -11.57
N GLY A 3 29.17 -18.99 -12.10
CA GLY A 3 27.91 -19.70 -12.33
C GLY A 3 27.86 -20.22 -13.75
N SER A 4 28.82 -21.07 -14.14
CA SER A 4 28.82 -21.69 -15.47
C SER A 4 27.54 -22.54 -15.67
N GLN A 5 26.58 -21.98 -16.40
CA GLN A 5 25.34 -22.66 -16.75
C GLN A 5 25.64 -23.92 -17.56
N LYS A 6 25.38 -25.10 -16.99
CA LYS A 6 25.47 -26.36 -17.73
C LYS A 6 24.41 -26.36 -18.85
N PRO A 7 24.82 -26.56 -20.12
CA PRO A 7 23.89 -26.56 -21.25
C PRO A 7 22.96 -27.77 -21.21
N CYS A 8 21.79 -27.65 -21.85
CA CYS A 8 20.81 -28.74 -21.92
C CYS A 8 21.43 -29.99 -22.57
N PRO A 9 21.38 -31.17 -21.91
CA PRO A 9 22.02 -32.40 -22.41
C PRO A 9 21.38 -32.96 -23.69
N LYS A 10 20.21 -32.46 -24.11
CA LYS A 10 19.53 -32.88 -25.34
C LYS A 10 19.75 -31.97 -26.54
N CYS A 11 20.09 -30.69 -26.33
CA CYS A 11 20.15 -29.72 -27.44
C CYS A 11 21.27 -28.68 -27.34
N GLY A 12 22.12 -28.74 -26.31
CA GLY A 12 23.28 -27.84 -26.14
C GLY A 12 22.92 -26.37 -25.88
N LYS A 13 21.64 -26.01 -25.85
CA LYS A 13 21.19 -24.62 -25.64
C LYS A 13 21.25 -24.24 -24.16
N ALA A 14 21.59 -22.97 -23.90
CA ALA A 14 21.50 -22.38 -22.57
C ALA A 14 20.07 -22.53 -22.03
N MET A 15 19.94 -23.07 -20.83
CA MET A 15 18.64 -23.25 -20.18
C MET A 15 18.12 -21.86 -19.79
N LYS A 16 16.96 -21.44 -20.32
CA LYS A 16 16.35 -20.15 -19.94
C LYS A 16 16.09 -20.18 -18.42
N VAL A 17 16.74 -19.29 -17.68
CA VAL A 17 16.42 -19.06 -16.26
C VAL A 17 14.95 -18.67 -16.19
N LYS A 18 14.14 -19.51 -15.57
CA LYS A 18 12.70 -19.27 -15.39
C LYS A 18 12.56 -18.00 -14.55
N SER A 19 12.00 -16.94 -15.13
CA SER A 19 11.74 -15.68 -14.44
C SER A 19 10.41 -15.76 -13.72
N TRP A 20 10.42 -15.56 -12.40
CA TRP A 20 9.20 -15.54 -11.59
C TRP A 20 8.81 -14.12 -11.23
N SER A 21 7.51 -13.87 -11.22
CA SER A 21 6.91 -12.62 -10.75
C SER A 21 6.06 -12.94 -9.54
N LEU A 22 6.30 -12.27 -8.43
CA LEU A 22 5.46 -12.34 -7.25
C LEU A 22 4.35 -11.30 -7.39
N THR A 23 3.11 -11.77 -7.53
CA THR A 23 1.94 -10.90 -7.63
C THR A 23 1.03 -11.17 -6.45
N ASP A 24 0.79 -10.14 -5.65
CA ASP A 24 -0.20 -10.19 -4.59
C ASP A 24 -1.53 -9.60 -5.07
N LEU A 25 -2.64 -10.26 -4.74
CA LEU A 25 -3.99 -9.83 -5.13
C LEU A 25 -4.65 -9.17 -3.94
N LYS A 26 -4.97 -7.88 -4.07
CA LYS A 26 -5.60 -7.11 -2.98
C LYS A 26 -6.91 -6.48 -3.39
N ASN A 27 -7.80 -6.31 -2.41
CA ASN A 27 -9.06 -5.60 -2.55
C ASN A 27 -9.09 -4.38 -1.60
N TRP A 28 -8.82 -3.20 -2.15
CA TRP A 28 -8.66 -1.96 -1.38
C TRP A 28 -9.75 -0.94 -1.71
N GLY A 29 -10.07 -0.09 -0.75
CA GLY A 29 -10.89 1.09 -1.01
C GLY A 29 -10.10 2.15 -1.78
N SER A 30 -10.81 2.98 -2.52
CA SER A 30 -10.26 4.05 -3.38
C SER A 30 -9.33 5.01 -2.63
N TYR A 31 -9.56 5.25 -1.34
CA TYR A 31 -8.64 6.02 -0.50
C TYR A 31 -7.24 5.40 -0.41
N ARG A 32 -7.15 4.10 -0.09
CA ARG A 32 -5.85 3.41 0.00
C ARG A 32 -5.19 3.32 -1.37
N VAL A 33 -5.97 3.10 -2.43
CA VAL A 33 -5.47 3.06 -3.81
C VAL A 33 -4.90 4.42 -4.23
N ALA A 34 -5.57 5.53 -3.87
CA ALA A 34 -5.07 6.87 -4.17
C ALA A 34 -3.73 7.13 -3.48
N LYS A 35 -3.59 6.78 -2.19
CA LYS A 35 -2.32 6.86 -1.45
C LYS A 35 -1.24 5.97 -2.06
N ALA A 36 -1.58 4.73 -2.43
CA ALA A 36 -0.65 3.79 -3.06
C ALA A 36 -0.13 4.26 -4.44
N LEU A 37 -0.97 5.01 -5.18
CA LEU A 37 -0.61 5.59 -6.49
C LEU A 37 0.01 6.99 -6.40
N GLY A 38 0.10 7.57 -5.20
CA GLY A 38 0.55 8.96 -5.02
C GLY A 38 -0.39 9.98 -5.68
N ILE A 39 -1.69 9.72 -5.70
CA ILE A 39 -2.68 10.63 -6.29
C ILE A 39 -2.97 11.75 -5.28
N VAL A 40 -2.72 12.98 -5.71
CA VAL A 40 -2.96 14.19 -4.93
C VAL A 40 -3.87 15.16 -5.67
N GLU A 41 -4.73 15.86 -4.94
CA GLU A 41 -5.54 16.97 -5.47
C GLU A 41 -4.66 18.22 -5.57
N THR A 42 -4.43 18.72 -6.79
CA THR A 42 -3.55 19.88 -7.04
C THR A 42 -4.31 21.17 -7.26
N GLY A 43 -5.64 21.14 -7.24
CA GLY A 43 -6.49 22.30 -7.45
C GLY A 43 -7.84 21.94 -8.02
N LYS A 44 -8.51 22.93 -8.59
CA LYS A 44 -9.83 22.77 -9.21
C LYS A 44 -9.87 23.44 -10.57
N GLN A 45 -10.60 22.85 -11.50
CA GLN A 45 -10.85 23.40 -12.84
C GLN A 45 -12.36 23.45 -13.14
N PRO A 46 -12.80 24.29 -14.08
CA PRO A 46 -14.17 24.25 -14.56
C PRO A 46 -14.53 22.84 -15.07
N ASP A 47 -15.76 22.41 -14.77
CA ASP A 47 -16.29 21.12 -15.20
C ASP A 47 -16.19 21.00 -16.72
N PRO A 48 -15.49 19.98 -17.26
CA PRO A 48 -15.32 19.79 -18.70
C PRO A 48 -16.66 19.65 -19.46
N SER A 49 -17.74 19.28 -18.79
CA SER A 49 -19.08 19.21 -19.39
C SER A 49 -19.73 20.60 -19.59
N GLY A 50 -19.12 21.67 -19.09
CA GLY A 50 -19.69 23.02 -19.10
C GLY A 50 -20.83 23.21 -18.10
N ALA A 51 -21.02 22.27 -17.17
CA ALA A 51 -22.08 22.36 -16.17
C ALA A 51 -21.91 23.60 -15.29
N THR A 52 -23.02 24.31 -15.05
CA THR A 52 -23.08 25.49 -14.17
C THR A 52 -23.86 25.22 -12.90
N TYR A 53 -23.64 26.02 -11.86
CA TYR A 53 -24.47 25.96 -10.66
C TYR A 53 -25.88 26.47 -10.96
N LYS A 54 -26.89 25.65 -10.63
CA LYS A 54 -28.31 26.02 -10.82
C LYS A 54 -28.84 26.98 -9.74
N LYS A 55 -28.19 27.00 -8.57
CA LYS A 55 -28.54 27.85 -7.42
C LYS A 55 -27.25 28.37 -6.80
N SER A 56 -27.30 29.59 -6.27
CA SER A 56 -26.19 30.14 -5.48
C SER A 56 -26.08 29.41 -4.14
N GLY A 57 -24.86 29.11 -3.71
CA GLY A 57 -24.58 28.46 -2.43
C GLY A 57 -23.09 28.49 -2.09
N TYR A 58 -22.68 27.69 -1.11
CA TYR A 58 -21.29 27.64 -0.63
C TYR A 58 -20.27 27.38 -1.74
N TRP A 59 -20.65 26.60 -2.77
CA TRP A 59 -19.76 26.14 -3.83
C TRP A 59 -19.65 27.09 -5.04
N GLY A 60 -20.51 28.12 -5.13
CA GLY A 60 -20.53 29.05 -6.26
C GLY A 60 -21.86 29.77 -6.44
N LYS A 61 -21.88 30.77 -7.33
CA LYS A 61 -23.09 31.52 -7.69
C LYS A 61 -23.86 30.83 -8.81
N ALA A 62 -25.17 31.02 -8.86
CA ALA A 62 -25.96 30.54 -9.99
C ALA A 62 -25.39 31.09 -11.31
N GLY A 63 -25.24 30.22 -12.31
CA GLY A 63 -24.69 30.56 -13.62
C GLY A 63 -23.16 30.48 -13.73
N THR A 64 -22.41 30.37 -12.63
CA THR A 64 -20.95 30.15 -12.72
C THR A 64 -20.63 28.68 -13.04
N PRO A 65 -19.52 28.38 -13.74
CA PRO A 65 -19.09 27.01 -13.98
C PRO A 65 -18.91 26.23 -12.68
N LYS A 66 -19.32 24.96 -12.67
CA LYS A 66 -19.00 24.03 -11.59
C LYS A 66 -17.50 23.78 -11.59
N MET A 67 -16.93 23.61 -10.40
CA MET A 67 -15.51 23.33 -10.23
C MET A 67 -15.31 21.87 -9.86
N VAL A 68 -14.47 21.16 -10.60
CA VAL A 68 -14.08 19.77 -10.33
C VAL A 68 -12.62 19.71 -9.87
N PRO A 69 -12.29 18.84 -8.90
CA PRO A 69 -10.91 18.66 -8.47
C PRO A 69 -10.05 18.14 -9.63
N VAL A 70 -8.81 18.62 -9.67
CA VAL A 70 -7.77 18.15 -10.59
C VAL A 70 -6.82 17.29 -9.78
N PHE A 71 -6.58 16.08 -10.26
CA PHE A 71 -5.69 15.13 -9.64
C PHE A 71 -4.42 14.95 -10.45
N GLN A 72 -3.29 14.85 -9.77
CA GLN A 72 -2.01 14.48 -10.37
C GLN A 72 -1.41 13.30 -9.63
N ARG A 73 -0.63 12.49 -10.35
CA ARG A 73 0.17 11.43 -9.74
C ARG A 73 1.56 11.98 -9.42
N MET A 74 1.91 11.90 -8.15
CA MET A 74 3.19 12.31 -7.59
C MET A 74 3.84 11.08 -6.96
N PRO A 75 4.84 10.44 -7.61
CA PRO A 75 5.47 9.22 -7.10
C PRO A 75 6.03 9.36 -5.68
N GLN A 76 6.49 10.54 -5.30
CA GLN A 76 7.00 10.84 -3.96
C GLN A 76 5.91 10.82 -2.88
N GLU A 77 4.64 10.94 -3.25
CA GLU A 77 3.49 10.85 -2.35
C GLU A 77 2.93 9.42 -2.25
N ALA A 78 3.50 8.49 -3.02
CA ALA A 78 3.06 7.10 -3.03
C ALA A 78 3.46 6.42 -1.72
N ASP A 79 2.47 5.86 -1.03
CA ASP A 79 2.68 5.09 0.20
C ASP A 79 2.28 3.63 -0.04
N ASN A 80 3.29 2.76 -0.15
CA ASN A 80 3.13 1.32 -0.32
C ASN A 80 3.79 0.51 0.79
N TRP A 81 4.21 1.13 1.89
CA TRP A 81 5.11 0.52 2.87
C TRP A 81 4.64 -0.84 3.39
N GLU A 82 3.37 -0.98 3.77
CA GLU A 82 2.83 -2.27 4.25
C GLU A 82 2.94 -3.39 3.20
N ALA A 83 2.67 -3.05 1.93
CA ALA A 83 2.76 -4.00 0.83
C ALA A 83 4.23 -4.28 0.46
N GLU A 84 5.09 -3.27 0.52
CA GLU A 84 6.53 -3.38 0.32
C GLU A 84 7.16 -4.35 1.31
N MET A 85 6.91 -4.17 2.61
CA MET A 85 7.41 -5.07 3.66
C MET A 85 6.90 -6.49 3.47
N GLN A 86 5.60 -6.66 3.23
CA GLN A 86 4.99 -7.97 3.06
C GLN A 86 5.54 -8.73 1.84
N LEU A 87 5.56 -8.11 0.66
CA LEU A 87 6.01 -8.78 -0.56
C LEU A 87 7.51 -9.07 -0.52
N ASN A 88 8.32 -8.18 0.06
CA ASN A 88 9.74 -8.45 0.22
C ASN A 88 10.00 -9.61 1.20
N ARG A 89 9.25 -9.73 2.31
CA ARG A 89 9.38 -10.92 3.18
C ARG A 89 9.01 -12.21 2.45
N TYR A 90 7.97 -12.19 1.61
CA TYR A 90 7.63 -13.34 0.76
C TYR A 90 8.72 -13.63 -0.28
N ARG A 91 9.31 -12.60 -0.88
CA ARG A 91 10.47 -12.75 -1.79
C ARG A 91 11.61 -13.49 -1.08
N VAL A 92 12.06 -13.00 0.08
CA VAL A 92 13.14 -13.64 0.86
C VAL A 92 12.83 -15.11 1.13
N MET A 93 11.62 -15.43 1.59
CA MET A 93 11.21 -16.82 1.88
C MET A 93 11.16 -17.73 0.64
N LEU A 94 10.84 -17.18 -0.53
CA LEU A 94 10.79 -17.92 -1.79
C LEU A 94 12.21 -18.13 -2.36
N GLU A 95 13.05 -17.12 -2.26
CA GLU A 95 14.44 -17.17 -2.75
C GLU A 95 15.29 -18.13 -1.93
N ASP A 96 15.09 -18.18 -0.61
CA ASP A 96 15.68 -19.18 0.29
C ASP A 96 15.31 -20.63 -0.12
N ARG A 97 14.13 -20.80 -0.73
CA ARG A 97 13.67 -22.08 -1.30
C ARG A 97 14.09 -22.30 -2.75
N GLY A 98 14.96 -21.46 -3.30
CA GLY A 98 15.49 -21.58 -4.66
C GLY A 98 14.57 -21.05 -5.75
N VAL A 99 13.58 -20.21 -5.43
CA VAL A 99 12.69 -19.56 -6.41
C VAL A 99 13.13 -18.10 -6.60
N PRO A 100 13.89 -17.77 -7.66
CA PRO A 100 14.38 -16.41 -7.89
C PRO A 100 13.25 -15.49 -8.36
N ILE A 101 12.97 -14.41 -7.62
CA ILE A 101 11.92 -13.45 -7.96
C ILE A 101 12.56 -12.29 -8.71
N LYS A 102 12.05 -11.98 -9.91
CA LYS A 102 12.56 -10.86 -10.73
C LYS A 102 11.73 -9.59 -10.65
N ARG A 103 10.47 -9.72 -10.21
CA ARG A 103 9.50 -8.63 -10.18
C ARG A 103 8.50 -8.89 -9.07
N MET A 104 8.20 -7.84 -8.32
CA MET A 104 7.10 -7.82 -7.36
C MET A 104 6.06 -6.79 -7.78
N GLN A 105 4.80 -7.13 -7.57
CA GLN A 105 3.69 -6.23 -7.86
C GLN A 105 2.46 -6.57 -7.04
N VAL A 106 1.63 -5.57 -6.81
CA VAL A 106 0.29 -5.76 -6.25
C VAL A 106 -0.73 -5.48 -7.34
N GLN A 107 -1.60 -6.44 -7.61
CA GLN A 107 -2.81 -6.21 -8.37
C GLN A 107 -3.92 -5.84 -7.40
N VAL A 108 -4.38 -4.59 -7.50
CA VAL A 108 -5.42 -4.07 -6.61
C VAL A 108 -6.72 -3.97 -7.37
N THR A 109 -7.76 -4.63 -6.85
CA THR A 109 -9.15 -4.36 -7.22
C THR A 109 -9.71 -3.29 -6.30
N VAL A 110 -10.35 -2.26 -6.87
CA VAL A 110 -10.92 -1.14 -6.13
C VAL A 110 -12.33 -1.51 -5.68
N ARG A 111 -12.52 -1.66 -4.36
CA ARG A 111 -13.79 -2.12 -3.76
C ARG A 111 -14.99 -1.25 -4.09
N ASP A 112 -14.77 0.07 -4.08
CA ASP A 112 -15.72 1.13 -4.41
C ASP A 112 -15.49 1.69 -5.82
N GLY A 113 -14.84 0.90 -6.69
CA GLY A 113 -14.58 1.25 -8.08
C GLY A 113 -15.87 1.58 -8.84
N GLY A 114 -15.81 2.60 -9.70
CA GLY A 114 -16.96 3.08 -10.47
C GLY A 114 -17.93 3.99 -9.72
N LEU A 115 -17.87 4.05 -8.39
CA LEU A 115 -18.70 4.96 -7.58
C LEU A 115 -18.16 6.40 -7.59
N ALA A 116 -19.05 7.35 -7.30
CA ALA A 116 -18.70 8.78 -7.22
C ALA A 116 -17.57 9.06 -6.22
N VAL A 117 -17.50 8.29 -5.13
CA VAL A 117 -16.47 8.42 -4.10
C VAL A 117 -15.07 8.03 -4.59
N ALA A 118 -14.96 7.09 -5.53
CA ALA A 118 -13.69 6.75 -6.15
C ALA A 118 -13.24 7.86 -7.11
N ARG A 119 -14.17 8.39 -7.92
CA ARG A 119 -13.91 9.52 -8.83
C ARG A 119 -13.48 10.78 -8.08
N SER A 120 -14.09 11.06 -6.93
CA SER A 120 -13.70 12.20 -6.08
C SER A 120 -12.32 12.05 -5.42
N ARG A 121 -11.62 10.92 -5.64
CA ARG A 121 -10.25 10.67 -5.19
C ARG A 121 -9.28 10.46 -6.36
N GLY A 122 -9.68 10.80 -7.58
CA GLY A 122 -8.87 10.60 -8.78
C GLY A 122 -8.74 9.13 -9.22
N ILE A 123 -9.61 8.24 -8.73
CA ILE A 123 -9.63 6.83 -9.14
C ILE A 123 -10.58 6.65 -10.33
N GLU A 124 -10.00 6.26 -11.46
CA GLU A 124 -10.68 6.13 -12.76
C GLU A 124 -10.90 4.68 -13.18
N ARG A 125 -10.13 3.73 -12.62
CA ARG A 125 -10.16 2.31 -13.00
C ARG A 125 -10.61 1.44 -11.84
N ASN A 126 -11.17 0.27 -12.16
CA ASN A 126 -11.56 -0.72 -11.15
C ASN A 126 -10.38 -1.61 -10.72
N THR A 127 -9.28 -1.60 -11.47
CA THR A 127 -8.11 -2.41 -11.17
C THR A 127 -6.83 -1.65 -11.52
N TYR A 128 -5.82 -1.78 -10.66
CA TYR A 128 -4.49 -1.22 -10.85
C TYR A 128 -3.41 -2.28 -10.62
N MET A 129 -2.30 -2.14 -11.33
CA MET A 129 -1.09 -2.91 -11.09
C MET A 129 -0.04 -1.94 -10.53
N ILE A 130 0.42 -2.18 -9.31
CA ILE A 130 1.38 -1.33 -8.61
C ILE A 130 2.68 -2.12 -8.50
N ALA A 131 3.76 -1.58 -9.05
CA ALA A 131 5.09 -2.19 -8.92
C ALA A 131 5.59 -2.00 -7.48
N ILE A 132 6.17 -3.04 -6.91
CA ILE A 132 6.76 -3.00 -5.57
C ILE A 132 8.29 -3.11 -5.72
N PRO A 133 9.05 -2.14 -5.21
CA PRO A 133 10.51 -2.20 -5.27
C PRO A 133 11.06 -3.32 -4.39
N GLU A 134 12.23 -3.81 -4.78
CA GLU A 134 13.04 -4.66 -3.92
C GLU A 134 13.67 -3.81 -2.82
N ILE A 135 13.55 -4.29 -1.58
CA ILE A 135 14.19 -3.74 -0.38
C ILE A 135 15.26 -4.74 0.06
N ASP A 136 16.32 -4.25 0.69
CA ASP A 136 17.40 -5.07 1.21
C ASP A 136 16.86 -6.19 2.12
N ASN A 137 17.41 -7.40 1.96
CA ASN A 137 17.06 -8.55 2.78
C ASN A 137 17.32 -8.26 4.26
N GLU A 138 18.42 -7.58 4.59
CA GLU A 138 18.79 -7.30 5.98
C GLU A 138 17.73 -6.46 6.68
N GLU A 139 17.29 -5.35 6.07
CA GLU A 139 16.23 -4.47 6.58
C GLU A 139 14.91 -5.24 6.79
N ILE A 140 14.55 -6.10 5.83
CA ILE A 140 13.32 -6.89 5.90
C ILE A 140 13.40 -7.94 7.01
N LEU A 141 14.53 -8.64 7.12
CA LEU A 141 14.73 -9.64 8.17
C LEU A 141 14.72 -8.98 9.54
N GLU A 142 15.47 -7.90 9.74
CA GLU A 142 15.54 -7.16 11.00
C GLU A 142 14.16 -6.69 11.48
N TYR A 143 13.36 -6.10 10.59
CA TYR A 143 12.00 -5.68 10.95
C TYR A 143 11.13 -6.86 11.37
N PHE A 144 11.07 -7.95 10.60
CA PHE A 144 10.16 -9.06 10.92
C PHE A 144 10.66 -9.91 12.10
N ASP A 145 11.98 -10.04 12.25
CA ASP A 145 12.57 -10.83 13.33
C ASP A 145 12.46 -10.09 14.67
N SER A 146 12.60 -8.75 14.69
CA SER A 146 12.27 -7.96 15.89
C SER A 146 10.80 -8.13 16.31
N LYS A 147 9.84 -8.12 15.36
CA LYS A 147 8.43 -8.40 15.69
C LYS A 147 8.19 -9.80 16.20
N ALA A 148 8.93 -10.79 15.70
CA ALA A 148 8.84 -12.16 16.19
C ALA A 148 9.36 -12.27 17.63
N THR A 149 10.47 -11.61 17.95
CA THR A 149 11.03 -11.52 19.30
C THR A 149 10.06 -10.83 20.25
N ASP A 150 9.54 -9.66 19.88
CA ASP A 150 8.54 -8.91 20.66
C ASP A 150 7.33 -9.79 21.01
N LEU A 151 6.84 -10.56 20.03
CA LEU A 151 5.71 -11.46 20.24
C LEU A 151 6.06 -12.61 21.20
N ALA A 152 7.24 -13.21 21.06
CA ALA A 152 7.69 -14.29 21.94
C ALA A 152 7.81 -13.82 23.39
N GLU A 153 8.42 -12.65 23.60
CA GLU A 153 8.52 -12.01 24.93
C GLU A 153 7.14 -11.68 25.50
N ALA A 154 6.24 -11.11 24.70
CA ALA A 154 4.87 -10.81 25.11
C ALA A 154 4.10 -12.06 25.55
N MET A 155 4.30 -13.19 24.85
CA MET A 155 3.69 -14.47 25.19
C MET A 155 4.24 -15.07 26.48
N GLU A 156 5.55 -14.91 26.74
CA GLU A 156 6.19 -15.39 27.97
C GLU A 156 5.75 -14.59 29.20
N GLN A 157 5.73 -13.26 29.11
CA GLN A 157 5.35 -12.39 30.23
C GLN A 157 3.83 -12.16 30.36
N GLY A 158 3.05 -12.58 29.35
CA GLY A 158 1.59 -12.44 29.32
C GLY A 158 1.08 -11.01 29.11
N SER A 159 1.94 -10.06 28.74
CA SER A 159 1.57 -8.66 28.50
C SER A 159 2.52 -7.97 27.52
N TRP A 160 2.13 -6.80 26.98
CA TRP A 160 2.99 -5.99 26.12
C TRP A 160 2.67 -4.50 26.29
N SER A 161 3.69 -3.68 26.60
CA SER A 161 3.53 -2.26 26.91
C SER A 161 4.11 -1.32 25.86
N ILE A 162 4.98 -1.82 24.97
CA ILE A 162 5.64 -1.00 23.95
C ILE A 162 4.69 -0.83 22.76
N PRO A 163 4.21 0.40 22.47
CA PRO A 163 3.30 0.62 21.36
C PRO A 163 4.01 0.52 20.00
N CYS A 164 3.23 0.33 18.94
CA CYS A 164 3.75 0.40 17.58
C CYS A 164 4.18 1.82 17.20
N THR A 165 5.10 1.91 16.24
CA THR A 165 5.66 3.17 15.73
C THR A 165 4.62 4.04 15.04
N GLU A 166 4.94 5.31 14.78
CA GLU A 166 4.04 6.21 14.04
C GLU A 166 3.71 5.67 12.65
N LYS A 167 4.71 5.10 11.96
CA LYS A 167 4.52 4.50 10.63
C LYS A 167 3.53 3.33 10.67
N GLU A 168 3.66 2.43 11.65
CA GLU A 168 2.80 1.25 11.83
C GLU A 168 1.38 1.59 12.32
N SER A 169 1.26 2.71 13.04
CA SER A 169 -0.01 3.22 13.58
C SER A 169 -0.69 4.25 12.67
N TRP A 170 -0.13 4.53 11.50
CA TRP A 170 -0.61 5.56 10.58
C TRP A 170 -0.76 6.91 11.28
N GLU A 171 0.31 7.35 11.96
CA GLU A 171 0.33 8.59 12.77
C GLU A 171 -0.80 8.60 13.83
N GLY A 172 -1.01 7.44 14.47
CA GLY A 172 -2.06 7.26 15.49
C GLY A 172 -3.49 7.05 14.95
N VAL A 173 -3.75 7.25 13.65
CA VAL A 173 -5.08 7.02 13.06
C VAL A 173 -5.54 5.57 13.26
N ARG A 174 -4.61 4.60 13.17
CA ARG A 174 -4.92 3.19 13.42
C ARG A 174 -5.36 2.97 14.86
N CYS A 175 -4.65 3.54 15.82
CA CYS A 175 -4.92 3.38 17.26
C CYS A 175 -6.28 3.99 17.66
N SER A 176 -6.67 5.11 17.05
CA SER A 176 -7.92 5.80 17.40
C SER A 176 -9.18 5.09 16.90
N ARG A 177 -9.12 4.35 15.77
CA ARG A 177 -10.35 3.87 15.09
C ARG A 177 -10.29 2.48 14.47
N PHE A 178 -9.10 1.94 14.19
CA PHE A 178 -8.97 0.74 13.35
C PHE A 178 -8.30 -0.45 14.06
N CYS A 179 -7.57 -0.22 15.14
CA CYS A 179 -6.86 -1.28 15.86
C CYS A 179 -7.83 -2.04 16.78
N GLU A 180 -8.05 -3.32 16.48
CA GLU A 180 -8.97 -4.22 17.20
C GLU A 180 -8.56 -4.46 18.65
N VAL A 181 -7.27 -4.30 18.96
CA VAL A 181 -6.68 -4.50 20.29
C VAL A 181 -6.31 -3.19 20.97
N ALA A 182 -6.77 -2.04 20.47
CA ALA A 182 -6.40 -0.73 21.00
C ALA A 182 -6.73 -0.55 22.49
N ARG A 183 -7.81 -1.19 22.98
CA ARG A 183 -8.18 -1.20 24.41
C ARG A 183 -7.14 -1.90 25.32
N ASN A 184 -6.25 -2.70 24.76
CA ASN A 184 -5.21 -3.42 25.49
C ASN A 184 -3.82 -2.79 25.30
N CYS A 185 -3.72 -1.68 24.57
CA CYS A 185 -2.47 -1.01 24.22
C CYS A 185 -2.42 0.38 24.86
N PRO A 186 -1.31 0.79 25.51
CA PRO A 186 -1.21 2.12 26.12
C PRO A 186 -1.54 3.28 25.18
N LYS A 187 -0.98 3.27 23.96
CA LYS A 187 -1.26 4.29 22.92
C LYS A 187 -2.73 4.25 22.47
N GLY A 188 -3.31 3.06 22.38
CA GLY A 188 -4.71 2.87 21.99
C GLY A 188 -5.70 3.32 23.06
N LEU A 189 -5.36 3.17 24.35
CA LEU A 189 -6.15 3.66 25.47
C LEU A 189 -6.21 5.19 25.46
N LEU A 190 -5.05 5.85 25.40
CA LEU A 190 -4.95 7.31 25.33
C LEU A 190 -5.75 7.88 24.14
N ALA A 191 -5.60 7.28 22.96
CA ALA A 191 -6.30 7.73 21.75
C ALA A 191 -7.83 7.58 21.83
N GLN A 192 -8.35 6.68 22.67
CA GLN A 192 -9.79 6.42 22.82
C GLN A 192 -10.42 7.18 23.98
N THR A 193 -9.67 7.50 25.04
CA THR A 193 -10.16 8.24 26.19
C THR A 193 -10.20 9.75 25.97
N GLY A 194 -9.50 10.25 24.95
CA GLY A 194 -9.53 11.67 24.57
C GLY A 194 -8.81 12.59 25.57
N GLU A 195 -7.90 12.03 26.37
CA GLU A 195 -6.95 12.76 27.22
C GLU A 195 -5.66 13.08 26.46
#